data_AF-A0A964QC48-F1
#
_entry.id   AF-A0A964QC48-F1
#
_cell.length_a   1.000
_cell.length_b   1.000
_cell.length_c   1.000
_cell.angle_alpha   90.00
_cell.angle_beta   90.00
_cell.angle_gamma   90.00
#
_symmetry.space_group_name_H-M   'P 1'
#
loop_
_entity.id
_entity.type
_entity.pdbx_description
1 polymer ?
#
loop_
_entity_poly.entity_id
_entity_poly.type
_entity_poly.pdbx_seq_one_letter_code
_entity_poly.pdbx_strand_id
1 'polypeptide(L)'
;MNDINGTTNMKFDSVRAGAVGGGLTRTLSFVALVCGTAIIIFPLLWMVLVSLQTPDRAQAATVSGDLTKLFPSDPQWNNFPDALTQMGSVRWKGFFDALANSIVVTTLVVAGTVLSSSLVGFALARIRFRGNNALFLLMLATMMLPGQV
;
A
#
# COMPACT_ATOMS: atom_id res chain seq x y z
N MET A 1 48.89 -29.78 14.39
CA MET A 1 47.45 -29.48 14.37
C MET A 1 47.12 -28.46 15.46
N ASN A 2 47.14 -27.18 15.13
CA ASN A 2 46.45 -26.08 15.81
C ASN A 2 46.58 -24.87 14.88
N ASP A 3 45.64 -23.92 14.91
CA ASP A 3 45.63 -22.65 14.13
C ASP A 3 44.71 -22.59 12.88
N ILE A 4 43.53 -23.21 12.93
CA ILE A 4 42.45 -22.95 11.94
C ILE A 4 41.13 -22.42 12.53
N ASN A 5 41.04 -22.23 13.85
CA ASN A 5 39.80 -21.75 14.51
C ASN A 5 39.76 -20.23 14.78
N GLY A 6 40.80 -19.46 14.43
CA GLY A 6 40.90 -18.03 14.75
C GLY A 6 40.28 -17.08 13.71
N THR A 7 40.16 -17.49 12.44
CA THR A 7 39.78 -16.59 11.34
C THR A 7 38.29 -16.61 10.99
N THR A 8 37.55 -17.62 11.45
CA THR A 8 36.12 -17.79 11.17
C THR A 8 35.22 -16.85 11.98
N ASN A 9 35.68 -16.38 13.14
CA ASN A 9 34.90 -15.48 14.00
C ASN A 9 35.03 -13.99 13.60
N MET A 10 36.09 -13.59 12.88
CA MET A 10 36.32 -12.18 12.55
C MET A 10 35.40 -11.61 11.46
N LYS A 11 34.73 -12.45 10.66
CA LYS A 11 33.86 -12.00 9.56
C LYS A 11 32.38 -11.88 9.93
N PHE A 12 31.95 -12.49 11.03
CA PHE A 12 30.56 -12.38 11.50
C PHE A 12 30.32 -11.14 12.36
N ASP A 13 31.36 -10.64 13.05
CA ASP A 13 31.24 -9.45 13.90
C ASP A 13 31.23 -8.13 13.09
N SER A 14 31.79 -8.11 11.88
CA SER A 14 31.83 -6.90 11.04
C SER A 14 30.48 -6.52 10.42
N VAL A 15 29.48 -7.42 10.40
CA VAL A 15 28.11 -7.09 9.98
C VAL A 15 27.32 -6.43 11.12
N ARG A 16 27.73 -6.65 12.37
CA ARG A 16 27.16 -5.99 13.55
C ARG A 16 27.77 -4.61 13.83
N ALA A 17 28.78 -4.21 13.05
CA ALA A 17 29.47 -2.93 13.17
C ALA A 17 28.84 -1.81 12.32
N GLY A 18 27.54 -1.88 12.05
CA GLY A 18 26.73 -0.67 11.89
C GLY A 18 26.58 -0.03 13.26
N ALA A 19 27.66 0.63 13.72
CA ALA A 19 27.76 1.30 15.00
C ALA A 19 26.50 2.13 15.26
N VAL A 20 25.65 1.63 16.16
CA VAL A 20 24.59 2.38 16.81
C VAL A 20 25.29 3.48 17.62
N GLY A 21 25.60 4.59 16.95
CA GLY A 21 26.09 5.81 17.58
C GLY A 21 25.09 6.24 18.63
N GLY A 22 25.51 6.25 19.89
CA GLY A 22 24.63 6.20 21.07
C GLY A 22 23.50 7.23 21.09
N GLY A 23 22.36 6.83 21.66
CA GLY A 23 21.22 7.67 22.07
C GLY A 23 20.62 8.57 20.98
N LEU A 24 21.38 9.56 20.55
CA LEU A 24 21.07 10.57 19.55
C LEU A 24 20.67 10.01 18.19
N THR A 25 21.39 9.02 17.62
CA THR A 25 20.99 8.45 16.31
C THR A 25 19.65 7.73 16.41
N ARG A 26 19.43 7.00 17.52
CA ARG A 26 18.17 6.32 17.82
C ARG A 26 17.02 7.32 17.99
N THR A 27 17.23 8.40 18.73
CA THR A 27 16.25 9.48 18.89
C THR A 27 15.95 10.14 17.56
N LEU A 28 16.95 10.42 16.73
CA LEU A 28 16.76 11.00 15.40
C LEU A 28 15.93 10.07 14.49
N SER A 29 16.21 8.76 14.51
CA SER A 29 15.42 7.76 13.78
C SER A 29 13.97 7.70 14.28
N PHE A 30 13.73 7.75 15.60
CA PHE A 30 12.38 7.78 16.15
C PHE A 30 11.63 9.06 15.76
N VAL A 31 12.27 10.22 15.83
CA VAL A 31 11.67 11.49 15.38
C VAL A 31 11.34 11.43 13.89
N ALA A 32 12.25 10.93 13.05
CA ALA A 32 12.00 10.78 11.61
C ALA A 32 10.84 9.82 11.32
N LEU A 33 10.75 8.70 12.03
CA LEU A 33 9.63 7.75 11.91
C LEU A 33 8.32 8.38 12.37
N VAL A 34 8.29 9.08 13.50
CA VAL A 34 7.08 9.75 14.01
C VAL A 34 6.63 10.86 13.06
N CYS A 35 7.55 11.66 12.53
CA CYS A 35 7.24 12.68 11.52
C CYS A 35 6.71 12.04 10.23
N GLY A 36 7.35 10.98 9.73
CA GLY A 36 6.89 10.26 8.55
C GLY A 36 5.49 9.66 8.74
N THR A 37 5.24 9.04 9.90
CA THR A 37 3.92 8.55 10.28
C THR A 37 2.89 9.66 10.35
N ALA A 38 3.21 10.81 10.95
CA ALA A 38 2.29 11.95 11.03
C ALA A 38 1.88 12.46 9.64
N ILE A 39 2.83 12.54 8.70
CA ILE A 39 2.57 12.95 7.31
C ILE A 39 1.62 11.96 6.61
N ILE A 40 1.81 10.65 6.80
CA ILE A 40 0.99 9.61 6.17
C ILE A 40 -0.41 9.51 6.83
N ILE A 41 -0.50 9.72 8.15
CA ILE A 41 -1.76 9.68 8.89
C ILE A 41 -2.62 10.92 8.62
N PHE A 42 -2.00 12.07 8.34
CA PHE A 42 -2.72 13.31 8.09
C PHE A 42 -3.86 13.20 7.05
N PRO A 43 -3.65 12.66 5.82
CA PRO A 43 -4.73 12.48 4.86
C PRO A 43 -5.81 11.48 5.32
N LEU A 44 -5.45 10.48 6.13
CA LEU A 44 -6.43 9.55 6.71
C LEU A 44 -7.32 10.25 7.75
N LEU A 45 -6.72 11.06 8.63
CA LEU A 45 -7.47 11.86 9.59
C LEU A 45 -8.38 12.87 8.89
N TRP A 46 -7.87 13.53 7.85
CA TRP A 46 -8.68 14.41 7.01
C TRP A 46 -9.90 13.67 6.46
N MET A 47 -9.71 12.49 5.85
CA MET A 47 -10.81 11.70 5.28
C MET A 47 -11.89 11.37 6.33
N VAL A 48 -11.49 11.00 7.54
CA VAL A 48 -12.44 10.73 8.64
C VAL A 48 -13.21 11.99 9.04
N LEU A 49 -12.53 13.14 9.13
CA LEU A 49 -13.16 14.41 9.47
C LEU A 49 -14.17 14.85 8.40
N VAL A 50 -13.83 14.70 7.11
CA VAL A 50 -14.73 15.02 5.99
C VAL A 50 -15.93 14.06 5.95
N SER A 51 -15.72 12.79 6.29
CA SER A 51 -16.82 11.79 6.39
C SER A 51 -17.88 12.16 7.43
N LEU A 52 -17.56 13.04 8.40
CA LEU A 52 -18.47 13.51 9.45
C LEU A 52 -19.12 14.87 9.13
N GLN A 53 -18.81 15.48 7.98
CA GLN A 53 -19.31 16.79 7.58
C GLN A 53 -20.58 16.69 6.73
N THR A 54 -21.35 17.78 6.69
CA THR A 54 -22.49 17.90 5.78
C THR A 54 -22.02 17.90 4.30
N PRO A 55 -22.84 17.45 3.34
CA PRO A 55 -22.44 17.31 1.92
C PRO A 55 -21.85 18.59 1.32
N ASP A 56 -22.44 19.75 1.63
CA ASP A 56 -21.98 21.06 1.14
C ASP A 56 -20.61 21.46 1.73
N ARG A 57 -20.33 21.06 2.97
CA ARG A 57 -19.07 21.35 3.67
C ARG A 57 -17.98 20.37 3.24
N ALA A 58 -18.31 19.10 3.01
CA ALA A 58 -17.40 18.07 2.51
C ALA A 58 -16.87 18.40 1.11
N GLN A 59 -17.74 18.90 0.22
CA GLN A 59 -17.35 19.36 -1.12
C GLN A 59 -16.45 20.61 -1.03
N ALA A 60 -16.78 21.57 -0.16
CA ALA A 60 -15.92 22.74 0.06
C ALA A 60 -14.55 22.35 0.64
N ALA A 61 -14.50 21.47 1.65
CA ALA A 61 -13.23 21.00 2.23
C ALA A 61 -12.35 20.29 1.19
N THR A 62 -12.94 19.51 0.29
CA THR A 62 -12.20 18.72 -0.72
C THR A 62 -11.76 19.56 -1.92
N VAL A 63 -12.55 20.55 -2.34
CA VAL A 63 -12.30 21.34 -3.57
C VAL A 63 -11.52 22.62 -3.30
N SER A 64 -11.80 23.33 -2.19
CA SER A 64 -11.17 24.64 -1.91
C SER A 64 -9.98 24.56 -0.94
N GLY A 65 -9.63 23.38 -0.42
CA GLY A 65 -8.47 23.20 0.48
C GLY A 65 -8.56 24.02 1.77
N ASP A 66 -9.78 24.39 2.17
CA ASP A 66 -10.02 25.33 3.25
C ASP A 66 -9.89 24.63 4.62
N LEU A 67 -8.71 24.78 5.21
CA LEU A 67 -8.33 24.20 6.50
C LEU A 67 -9.16 24.76 7.67
N THR A 68 -9.88 25.88 7.49
CA THR A 68 -10.72 26.47 8.55
C THR A 68 -11.96 25.63 8.90
N LYS A 69 -12.28 24.64 8.05
CA LYS A 69 -13.39 23.70 8.24
C LYS A 69 -12.91 22.30 8.64
N LEU A 70 -11.68 22.13 9.12
CA LEU A 70 -11.16 20.82 9.54
C LEU A 70 -11.98 20.19 10.68
N PHE A 71 -12.49 21.00 11.60
CA PHE A 71 -13.31 20.52 12.71
C PHE A 71 -14.80 20.72 12.42
N PRO A 72 -15.61 19.64 12.38
CA PRO A 72 -17.05 19.76 12.18
C PRO A 72 -17.69 20.47 13.39
N SER A 73 -18.44 21.54 13.13
CA SER A 73 -19.27 22.19 14.15
C SER A 73 -20.40 21.28 14.64
N ASP A 74 -20.89 20.42 13.75
CA ASP A 74 -22.01 19.50 13.97
C ASP A 74 -21.67 18.13 13.34
N PRO A 75 -21.08 17.18 14.09
CA PRO A 75 -20.69 15.88 13.55
C PRO A 75 -21.91 15.05 13.15
N GLN A 76 -22.00 14.69 11.86
CA GLN A 76 -23.10 13.92 11.27
C GLN A 76 -22.83 12.41 11.37
N TRP A 77 -23.11 11.82 12.53
CA TRP A 77 -22.96 10.37 12.75
C TRP A 77 -23.89 9.52 11.90
N ASN A 78 -25.01 10.10 11.45
CA ASN A 78 -25.99 9.42 10.58
C ASN A 78 -25.43 9.12 9.18
N ASN A 79 -24.33 9.77 8.77
CA ASN A 79 -23.72 9.52 7.47
C ASN A 79 -23.20 8.08 7.31
N PHE A 80 -22.82 7.41 8.41
CA PHE A 80 -22.40 6.00 8.38
C PHE A 80 -23.56 5.02 8.12
N PRO A 81 -24.65 5.01 8.92
CA PRO A 81 -25.80 4.16 8.63
C PRO A 81 -26.50 4.55 7.32
N ASP A 82 -26.54 5.83 6.97
CA ASP A 82 -27.09 6.30 5.69
C ASP A 82 -26.24 5.82 4.50
N ALA A 83 -24.91 5.85 4.58
CA ALA A 83 -24.05 5.31 3.52
C ALA A 83 -24.24 3.80 3.33
N LEU A 84 -24.49 3.06 4.40
CA LEU A 84 -24.74 1.62 4.34
C LEU A 84 -26.13 1.26 3.79
N THR A 85 -27.12 2.14 3.97
CA THR A 85 -28.53 1.87 3.63
C THR A 85 -29.01 2.60 2.37
N GLN A 86 -28.70 3.89 2.21
CA GLN A 86 -29.15 4.75 1.11
C GLN A 86 -28.38 4.49 -0.20
N MET A 87 -27.14 4.00 -0.13
CA MET A 87 -26.39 3.58 -1.32
C MET A 87 -27.12 2.44 -2.09
N GLY A 88 -28.13 1.79 -1.48
CA GLY A 88 -29.02 0.78 -2.07
C GLY A 88 -30.33 1.28 -2.69
N SER A 89 -30.50 2.58 -2.94
CA SER A 89 -31.74 3.13 -3.54
C SER A 89 -32.09 2.54 -4.92
N VAL A 90 -31.09 1.94 -5.59
CA VAL A 90 -31.22 1.22 -6.85
C VAL A 90 -30.95 -0.27 -6.60
N ARG A 91 -31.87 -1.15 -7.03
CA ARG A 91 -31.69 -2.61 -6.99
C ARG A 91 -30.34 -2.97 -7.64
N TRP A 92 -29.53 -3.81 -6.99
CA TRP A 92 -28.19 -4.25 -7.44
C TRP A 92 -27.06 -3.21 -7.39
N LYS A 93 -27.26 -2.08 -6.70
CA LYS A 93 -26.21 -1.05 -6.48
C LYS A 93 -25.93 -0.80 -5.00
N GLY A 94 -26.37 -1.69 -4.11
CA GLY A 94 -26.14 -1.54 -2.68
C GLY A 94 -24.66 -1.69 -2.32
N PHE A 95 -24.27 -1.11 -1.17
CA PHE A 95 -22.91 -1.23 -0.64
C PHE A 95 -22.47 -2.69 -0.50
N PHE A 96 -23.34 -3.56 0.01
CA PHE A 96 -23.05 -4.99 0.17
C PHE A 96 -22.90 -5.74 -1.16
N ASP A 97 -23.68 -5.37 -2.18
CA ASP A 97 -23.56 -5.96 -3.53
C ASP A 97 -22.23 -5.58 -4.18
N ALA A 98 -21.84 -4.30 -4.06
CA ALA A 98 -20.57 -3.80 -4.57
C ALA A 98 -19.38 -4.42 -3.84
N LEU A 99 -19.48 -4.60 -2.51
CA LEU A 99 -18.47 -5.26 -1.70
C LEU A 99 -18.34 -6.73 -2.09
N ALA A 100 -19.45 -7.47 -2.24
CA ALA A 100 -19.43 -8.86 -2.64
C ALA A 100 -18.82 -9.05 -4.04
N ASN A 101 -19.20 -8.21 -5.01
CA ASN A 101 -18.61 -8.23 -6.34
C ASN A 101 -17.10 -7.96 -6.29
N SER A 102 -16.67 -6.94 -5.55
CA SER A 102 -15.25 -6.61 -5.39
C SER A 102 -14.47 -7.77 -4.77
N ILE A 103 -15.00 -8.40 -3.71
CA ILE A 103 -14.35 -9.56 -3.07
C ILE A 103 -14.22 -10.71 -4.05
N VAL A 104 -15.29 -11.06 -4.76
CA VAL A 104 -15.28 -12.19 -5.71
C VAL A 104 -14.32 -11.91 -6.86
N VAL A 105 -14.42 -10.74 -7.49
CA VAL A 105 -13.57 -10.37 -8.63
C VAL A 105 -12.10 -10.28 -8.21
N THR A 106 -11.79 -9.57 -7.12
CA THR A 106 -10.41 -9.45 -6.63
C THR A 106 -9.83 -10.81 -6.27
N THR A 107 -10.59 -11.68 -5.61
CA THR A 107 -10.11 -13.03 -5.25
C THR A 107 -9.81 -13.87 -6.49
N LEU A 108 -10.72 -13.89 -7.47
CA LEU A 108 -10.54 -14.63 -8.71
C LEU A 108 -9.36 -14.10 -9.54
N VAL A 109 -9.25 -12.77 -9.66
CA VAL A 109 -8.16 -12.12 -10.38
C VAL A 109 -6.84 -12.42 -9.70
N VAL A 110 -6.71 -12.20 -8.39
CA VAL A 110 -5.48 -12.47 -7.65
C VAL A 110 -5.08 -13.95 -7.77
N ALA A 111 -6.02 -14.88 -7.60
CA ALA A 111 -5.75 -16.31 -7.76
C ALA A 111 -5.26 -16.64 -9.18
N GLY A 112 -5.96 -16.15 -10.21
CA GLY A 112 -5.59 -16.36 -11.61
C GLY A 112 -4.24 -15.75 -11.97
N THR A 113 -3.97 -14.53 -11.51
CA THR A 113 -2.70 -13.82 -11.74
C THR A 113 -1.54 -14.51 -11.03
N VAL A 114 -1.70 -14.95 -9.77
CA VAL A 114 -0.64 -15.66 -9.03
C VAL A 114 -0.32 -17.01 -9.69
N LEU A 115 -1.34 -17.78 -10.06
CA LEU A 115 -1.15 -19.05 -10.76
C LEU A 115 -0.43 -18.86 -12.10
N SER A 116 -0.90 -17.91 -12.91
CA SER A 116 -0.34 -17.63 -14.23
C SER A 116 1.09 -17.09 -14.16
N SER A 117 1.35 -16.11 -13.28
CA SER A 117 2.68 -15.52 -13.11
C SER A 117 3.69 -16.52 -12.54
N SER A 118 3.26 -17.40 -11.63
CA SER A 118 4.12 -18.47 -11.10
C SER A 118 4.51 -19.47 -12.19
N LEU A 119 3.57 -19.85 -13.06
CA LEU A 119 3.82 -20.80 -14.15
C LEU A 119 4.79 -20.21 -15.21
N VAL A 120 4.53 -18.96 -15.62
CA VAL A 120 5.37 -18.23 -16.58
C VAL A 120 6.76 -17.97 -16.00
N GLY A 121 6.84 -17.53 -14.74
CA GLY A 121 8.10 -17.32 -14.03
C GLY A 121 8.92 -18.61 -13.91
N PHE A 122 8.27 -19.74 -13.58
CA PHE A 122 8.92 -21.05 -13.55
C PHE A 122 9.44 -21.48 -14.92
N ALA A 123 8.63 -21.30 -15.98
CA ALA A 123 9.02 -21.63 -17.35
C ALA A 123 10.24 -20.81 -17.80
N LEU A 124 10.27 -19.50 -17.55
CA LEU A 124 11.41 -18.64 -17.89
C LEU A 124 12.64 -18.95 -17.01
N ALA A 125 12.48 -19.31 -15.74
CA ALA A 125 13.61 -19.55 -14.84
C ALA A 125 14.25 -20.95 -14.99
N ARG A 126 13.45 -21.99 -15.23
CA ARG A 126 13.92 -23.39 -15.21
C ARG A 126 14.00 -24.04 -16.59
N ILE A 127 13.17 -23.65 -17.55
CA ILE A 127 13.13 -24.28 -18.87
C ILE A 127 14.05 -23.50 -19.83
N ARG A 128 15.11 -24.15 -20.30
CA ARG A 128 16.04 -23.58 -21.30
C ARG A 128 15.54 -23.87 -22.71
N PHE A 129 14.68 -23.00 -23.23
CA PHE A 129 14.22 -23.04 -24.63
C PHE A 129 14.87 -21.91 -25.46
N ARG A 130 14.99 -22.14 -26.77
CA ARG A 130 15.63 -21.21 -27.71
C ARG A 130 14.73 -19.99 -27.92
N GLY A 131 15.03 -18.87 -27.25
CA GLY A 131 14.23 -17.62 -27.28
C GLY A 131 13.82 -17.07 -25.91
N ASN A 132 14.14 -17.76 -24.81
CA ASN A 132 13.77 -17.35 -23.44
C ASN A 132 14.21 -15.92 -23.08
N ASN A 133 15.46 -15.54 -23.38
CA ASN A 133 15.94 -14.17 -23.15
C ASN A 133 15.14 -13.09 -23.90
N ALA A 134 14.68 -13.38 -25.12
CA ALA A 134 13.90 -12.42 -25.90
C ALA A 134 12.50 -12.21 -25.28
N LEU A 135 11.85 -13.28 -24.83
CA LEU A 135 10.55 -13.19 -24.14
C LEU A 135 10.68 -12.49 -22.78
N PHE A 136 11.75 -12.74 -22.04
CA PHE A 136 12.02 -12.05 -20.78
C PHE A 136 12.21 -10.54 -20.99
N LEU A 137 13.02 -10.14 -21.98
CA LEU A 137 13.22 -8.73 -22.32
C LEU A 137 11.93 -8.07 -22.83
N LEU A 138 11.13 -8.77 -23.63
CA LEU A 138 9.83 -8.27 -24.08
C LEU A 138 8.89 -7.99 -22.90
N MET A 139 8.81 -8.90 -21.93
CA MET A 139 7.99 -8.72 -20.72
C MET A 139 8.42 -7.49 -19.91
N LEU A 140 9.72 -7.29 -19.75
CA LEU A 140 10.26 -6.10 -19.08
C LEU A 140 9.92 -4.83 -19.87
N ALA A 141 10.06 -4.85 -21.20
CA ALA A 141 9.72 -3.72 -22.05
C ALA A 141 8.23 -3.33 -21.95
N THR A 142 7.33 -4.32 -21.86
CA THR A 142 5.89 -4.05 -21.69
C THR A 142 5.54 -3.46 -20.32
N MET A 143 6.28 -3.79 -19.26
CA MET A 143 6.10 -3.17 -17.94
C MET A 143 6.64 -1.74 -17.87
N MET A 144 7.59 -1.39 -18.76
CA MET A 144 8.15 -0.04 -18.88
C MET A 144 7.33 0.88 -19.77
N LEU A 145 6.38 0.36 -20.56
CA LEU A 145 5.42 1.18 -21.29
C LEU A 145 4.44 1.78 -20.28
N PRO A 146 4.49 3.10 -20.01
CA PRO A 146 3.53 3.72 -19.11
C PRO A 146 2.15 3.63 -19.75
N GLY A 147 1.21 3.00 -19.05
CA GLY A 147 -0.20 3.04 -19.45
C GLY A 147 -0.71 4.46 -19.32
N GLN A 148 -0.91 5.15 -20.46
CA GLN A 148 -1.66 6.40 -20.50
C GLN A 148 -3.09 6.10 -20.96
N VAL A 149 -4.06 6.48 -20.12
CA VAL A 149 -5.45 6.73 -20.48
C VAL A 149 -5.81 8.14 -20.06
#